data_AF-A0A147E8N7-F1
#
_entry.id   AF-A0A147E8N7-F1
#
_cell.length_a   1.000
_cell.length_b   1.000
_cell.length_c   1.000
_cell.angle_alpha   90.00
_cell.angle_beta   90.00
_cell.angle_gamma   90.00
#
_symmetry.space_group_name_H-M   'P 1'
#
loop_
_entity.id
_entity.type
_entity.pdbx_description
1 polymer ?
#
loop_
_entity_poly.entity_id
_entity_poly.type
_entity_poly.pdbx_seq_one_letter_code
_entity_poly.pdbx_strand_id
1 'polypeptide(L)'
;ERVVRERMTTQDIEAITPNTLINTRPVLAAIKEFFGTSQLSQFMDQNNPLAGLTNKRRLSALGPGGLSRDRAGVEVRDVHPSHYGRMCPIETPEGPNIGLIGALATFARINAFGFIETPYRRVVDGKVTDQVDYLTAHEEDEYLIAQAGAPLTQDGAFAEKQVLARPRGSEVIMVDAERVGYMDVSPRQMVSVATSLIPFLEHDDANRALMGANMQRQAVPLVRSESPVVGTGMEGYAAIDAGDVITAAKSGVVEEVSADFVTIQEDEGGTKSYFMRKFDRSNQGTNY
;
A
#
# COMPACT_ATOMS: atom_id res chain seq x y z
N GLU A 1 7.92 23.74 -25.29
CA GLU A 1 8.80 24.93 -25.32
C GLU A 1 9.32 25.27 -26.73
N ARG A 2 10.03 24.36 -27.42
CA ARG A 2 10.59 24.62 -28.77
C ARG A 2 9.57 25.15 -29.79
N VAL A 3 8.41 24.50 -29.93
CA VAL A 3 7.34 24.89 -30.86
C VAL A 3 6.78 26.29 -30.57
N VAL A 4 6.75 26.68 -29.29
CA VAL A 4 6.27 28.02 -28.88
C VAL A 4 7.30 29.07 -29.25
N ARG A 5 8.59 28.86 -28.93
CA ARG A 5 9.67 29.79 -29.30
C ARG A 5 9.76 30.00 -30.82
N GLU A 6 9.63 28.93 -31.59
CA GLU A 6 9.67 28.98 -33.06
C GLU A 6 8.47 29.74 -33.65
N ARG A 7 7.27 29.61 -33.04
CA ARG A 7 6.08 30.38 -33.44
C ARG A 7 6.17 31.85 -33.03
N MET A 8 6.79 32.16 -31.89
CA MET A 8 6.99 33.55 -31.44
C MET A 8 7.96 34.32 -32.33
N THR A 9 8.93 33.65 -32.98
CA THR A 9 9.86 34.30 -33.91
C THR A 9 9.32 34.47 -35.33
N THR A 10 8.23 33.77 -35.68
CA THR A 10 7.70 33.71 -37.05
C THR A 10 6.33 34.39 -37.22
N GLN A 11 5.57 34.58 -36.14
CA GLN A 11 4.26 35.23 -36.17
C GLN A 11 4.35 36.73 -35.87
N ASP A 12 3.43 37.49 -36.44
CA ASP A 12 3.31 38.93 -36.23
C ASP A 12 2.86 39.25 -34.79
N ILE A 13 3.52 40.23 -34.17
CA ILE A 13 3.38 40.57 -32.74
C ILE A 13 1.94 41.00 -32.42
N GLU A 14 1.26 41.66 -33.35
CA GLU A 14 -0.11 42.16 -33.14
C GLU A 14 -1.20 41.07 -33.29
N ALA A 15 -0.90 39.95 -33.94
CA ALA A 15 -1.85 38.86 -34.20
C ALA A 15 -1.67 37.64 -33.27
N ILE A 16 -0.70 37.67 -32.36
CA ILE A 16 -0.39 36.56 -31.45
C ILE A 16 -1.46 36.47 -30.35
N THR A 17 -2.04 35.29 -30.20
CA THR A 17 -2.85 34.92 -29.02
C THR A 17 -2.32 33.62 -28.42
N PRO A 18 -2.57 33.32 -27.13
CA PRO A 18 -2.11 32.07 -26.51
C PRO A 18 -2.52 30.81 -27.29
N ASN A 19 -3.70 30.83 -27.92
CA ASN A 19 -4.21 29.72 -28.72
C ASN A 19 -3.41 29.48 -30.01
N THR A 20 -2.82 30.52 -30.63
CA THR A 20 -2.00 30.35 -31.85
C THR A 20 -0.61 29.81 -31.53
N LEU A 21 -0.10 30.07 -30.31
CA LEU A 21 1.20 29.61 -29.85
C LEU A 21 1.19 28.19 -29.30
N ILE A 22 0.13 27.79 -28.59
CA ILE A 22 0.06 26.50 -27.93
C ILE A 22 -0.38 25.41 -28.92
N ASN A 23 0.50 24.42 -29.14
CA ASN A 23 0.15 23.18 -29.81
C ASN A 23 0.01 22.06 -28.76
N THR A 24 -1.20 21.55 -28.57
CA THR A 24 -1.50 20.49 -27.58
C THR A 24 -1.20 19.08 -28.08
N ARG A 25 -0.99 18.89 -29.40
CA ARG A 25 -0.76 17.54 -29.98
C ARG A 25 0.43 16.80 -29.34
N PRO A 26 1.61 17.43 -29.11
CA PRO A 26 2.72 16.73 -28.46
C PRO A 26 2.43 16.33 -27.02
N VAL A 27 1.66 17.13 -26.29
CA VAL A 27 1.26 16.84 -24.90
C VAL A 27 0.32 15.63 -24.86
N LEU A 28 -0.70 15.63 -25.72
CA LEU A 28 -1.63 14.50 -25.84
C LEU A 28 -0.90 13.22 -26.29
N ALA A 29 0.03 13.33 -27.24
CA ALA A 29 0.83 12.21 -27.69
C ALA A 29 1.67 11.62 -26.55
N ALA A 30 2.34 12.46 -25.76
CA ALA A 30 3.13 12.01 -24.62
C ALA A 30 2.28 11.31 -23.54
N ILE A 31 1.09 11.83 -23.24
CA ILE A 31 0.17 11.18 -22.28
C ILE A 31 -0.31 9.83 -22.83
N LYS A 32 -0.70 9.78 -24.11
CA LYS A 32 -1.16 8.55 -24.75
C LYS A 32 -0.07 7.49 -24.81
N GLU A 33 1.16 7.91 -25.12
CA GLU A 33 2.33 7.04 -25.13
C GLU A 33 2.61 6.48 -23.73
N PHE A 34 2.59 7.34 -22.71
CA PHE A 34 2.79 6.91 -21.32
C PHE A 34 1.77 5.84 -20.90
N PHE A 35 0.47 6.09 -21.05
CA PHE A 35 -0.55 5.10 -20.65
C PHE A 35 -0.62 3.88 -21.58
N GLY A 36 -0.21 4.01 -22.85
CA GLY A 36 -0.30 2.95 -23.83
C GLY A 36 0.87 1.97 -23.84
N THR A 37 2.10 2.44 -23.58
CA THR A 37 3.32 1.62 -23.77
C THR A 37 4.25 1.58 -22.55
N SER A 38 4.02 2.39 -21.51
CA SER A 38 4.86 2.37 -20.31
C SER A 38 4.74 1.04 -19.56
N GLN A 39 5.89 0.50 -19.11
CA GLN A 39 5.92 -0.69 -18.24
C GLN A 39 5.24 -0.48 -16.88
N LEU A 40 5.11 0.78 -16.46
CA LEU A 40 4.41 1.16 -15.22
C LEU A 40 2.90 1.29 -15.42
N SER A 41 2.43 1.46 -16.67
CA SER A 41 1.00 1.41 -17.02
C SER A 41 0.61 -0.04 -17.26
N GLN A 42 0.18 -0.72 -16.19
CA GLN A 42 -0.15 -2.15 -16.22
C GLN A 42 -1.65 -2.36 -16.33
N PHE A 43 -2.06 -3.42 -17.01
CA PHE A 43 -3.42 -3.92 -16.89
C PHE A 43 -3.69 -4.30 -15.43
N MET A 44 -4.80 -3.80 -14.89
CA MET A 44 -5.17 -4.08 -13.51
C MET A 44 -5.41 -5.58 -13.33
N ASP A 45 -4.74 -6.15 -12.33
CA ASP A 45 -4.97 -7.53 -11.89
C ASP A 45 -6.30 -7.59 -11.13
N GLN A 46 -7.29 -8.28 -11.69
CA GLN A 46 -8.67 -8.31 -11.21
C GLN A 46 -9.17 -9.75 -11.07
N ASN A 47 -8.32 -10.70 -10.72
CA ASN A 47 -8.78 -12.06 -10.37
C ASN A 47 -9.79 -12.01 -9.23
N ASN A 48 -9.46 -11.26 -8.17
CA ASN A 48 -10.28 -11.00 -6.99
C ASN A 48 -9.94 -9.62 -6.39
N PRO A 49 -10.72 -9.12 -5.41
CA PRO A 49 -10.48 -7.78 -4.83
C PRO A 49 -9.07 -7.59 -4.24
N LEU A 50 -8.49 -8.63 -3.63
CA LEU A 50 -7.14 -8.58 -3.07
C LEU A 50 -6.08 -8.42 -4.15
N ALA A 51 -6.23 -9.06 -5.30
CA ALA A 51 -5.34 -8.91 -6.45
C ALA A 51 -5.32 -7.45 -6.94
N GLY A 52 -6.49 -6.81 -7.00
CA GLY A 52 -6.61 -5.39 -7.35
C GLY A 52 -5.95 -4.47 -6.33
N LEU A 53 -6.21 -4.70 -5.04
CA LEU A 53 -5.64 -3.91 -3.94
C LEU A 53 -4.10 -4.00 -3.90
N THR A 54 -3.56 -5.22 -4.01
CA THR A 54 -2.12 -5.46 -4.00
C THR A 54 -1.42 -4.92 -5.24
N ASN A 55 -2.07 -4.96 -6.42
CA ASN A 55 -1.57 -4.35 -7.64
C ASN A 55 -1.40 -2.83 -7.49
N LYS A 56 -2.37 -2.15 -6.87
CA LYS A 56 -2.32 -0.70 -6.59
C LYS A 56 -1.21 -0.33 -5.59
N ARG A 57 -0.83 -1.25 -4.69
CA ARG A 57 0.19 -1.05 -3.64
C ARG A 57 1.57 -1.63 -4.00
N ARG A 58 1.78 -1.99 -5.26
CA ARG A 58 3.01 -2.62 -5.75
C ARG A 58 4.15 -1.62 -5.88
N LEU A 59 5.33 -2.02 -5.42
CA LEU A 59 6.59 -1.32 -5.60
C LEU A 59 7.41 -2.04 -6.67
N SER A 60 7.86 -1.34 -7.71
CA SER A 60 8.65 -1.90 -8.81
C SER A 60 9.98 -1.15 -8.95
N ALA A 61 11.09 -1.88 -8.88
CA ALA A 61 12.41 -1.37 -9.23
C ALA A 61 12.68 -1.39 -10.74
N LEU A 62 11.79 -2.04 -11.51
CA LEU A 62 11.84 -2.13 -12.97
C LEU A 62 11.09 -0.95 -13.61
N GLY A 63 11.53 -0.53 -14.80
CA GLY A 63 10.88 0.51 -15.59
C GLY A 63 11.88 1.52 -16.17
N PRO A 64 11.41 2.46 -17.00
CA PRO A 64 12.24 3.58 -17.46
C PRO A 64 12.82 4.36 -16.29
N GLY A 65 14.15 4.51 -16.24
CA GLY A 65 14.87 5.15 -15.12
C GLY A 65 15.16 4.24 -13.93
N GLY A 66 14.62 3.01 -13.91
CA GLY A 66 14.92 1.98 -12.93
C GLY A 66 16.01 1.01 -13.39
N LEU A 67 15.99 -0.20 -12.81
CA LEU A 67 16.92 -1.26 -13.13
C LEU A 67 16.42 -2.10 -14.31
N SER A 68 17.35 -2.59 -15.12
CA SER A 68 17.08 -3.71 -16.02
C SER A 68 17.14 -5.01 -15.24
N ARG A 69 16.23 -5.94 -15.52
CA ARG A 69 16.17 -7.26 -14.90
C ARG A 69 17.51 -8.00 -14.96
N ASP A 70 18.20 -7.92 -16.10
CA ASP A 70 19.45 -8.65 -16.34
C ASP A 70 20.67 -7.96 -15.70
N ARG A 71 20.52 -6.71 -15.26
CA ARG A 71 21.57 -5.94 -14.56
C ARG A 71 21.36 -5.92 -13.05
N ALA A 72 20.25 -6.44 -12.55
CA ALA A 72 19.94 -6.46 -11.13
C ALA A 72 20.64 -7.65 -10.45
N GLY A 73 21.73 -7.36 -9.75
CA GLY A 73 22.46 -8.33 -8.93
C GLY A 73 21.67 -8.81 -7.71
N VAL A 74 22.24 -9.76 -6.97
CA VAL A 74 21.60 -10.38 -5.80
C VAL A 74 21.40 -9.35 -4.67
N GLU A 75 22.37 -8.46 -4.45
CA GLU A 75 22.35 -7.46 -3.38
C GLU A 75 21.13 -6.53 -3.40
N VAL A 76 20.61 -6.23 -4.59
CA VAL A 76 19.43 -5.35 -4.76
C VAL A 76 18.11 -6.10 -4.55
N ARG A 77 18.16 -7.43 -4.56
CA ARG A 77 16.99 -8.30 -4.36
C ARG A 77 16.83 -8.73 -2.91
N ASP A 78 17.89 -8.64 -2.13
CA ASP A 78 17.89 -9.00 -0.72
C ASP A 78 17.09 -8.01 0.12
N VAL A 79 16.58 -8.50 1.26
CA VAL A 79 15.81 -7.68 2.19
C VAL A 79 16.77 -6.79 2.98
N HIS A 80 16.66 -5.48 2.77
CA HIS A 80 17.41 -4.51 3.56
C HIS A 80 16.69 -4.21 4.89
N PRO A 81 17.38 -4.02 6.01
CA PRO A 81 16.76 -3.73 7.31
C PRO A 81 15.83 -2.50 7.32
N SER A 82 16.16 -1.48 6.53
CA SER A 82 15.31 -0.28 6.40
C SER A 82 13.95 -0.55 5.76
N HIS A 83 13.74 -1.73 5.16
CA HIS A 83 12.45 -2.15 4.63
C HIS A 83 11.42 -2.38 5.74
N TYR A 84 11.85 -2.57 6.99
CA TYR A 84 10.96 -2.79 8.13
C TYR A 84 9.88 -1.69 8.20
N GLY A 85 8.61 -2.11 8.19
CA GLY A 85 7.47 -1.20 8.23
C GLY A 85 7.22 -0.39 6.95
N ARG A 86 8.01 -0.58 5.89
CA ARG A 86 7.95 0.18 4.63
C ARG A 86 7.62 -0.71 3.43
N MET A 87 8.42 -1.75 3.23
CA MET A 87 8.25 -2.75 2.17
C MET A 87 8.14 -4.13 2.82
N CYS A 88 7.15 -4.91 2.40
CA CYS A 88 6.96 -6.24 2.96
C CYS A 88 8.12 -7.17 2.55
N PRO A 89 8.75 -7.89 3.51
CA PRO A 89 9.83 -8.83 3.21
C PRO A 89 9.32 -10.18 2.69
N ILE A 90 8.01 -10.44 2.75
CA ILE A 90 7.39 -11.72 2.37
C ILE A 90 6.76 -11.65 0.97
N GLU A 91 5.99 -10.60 0.68
CA GLU A 91 5.25 -10.50 -0.58
C GLU A 91 6.16 -10.02 -1.73
N THR A 92 6.73 -10.99 -2.45
CA THR A 92 7.47 -10.80 -3.70
C THR A 92 7.15 -11.96 -4.66
N PRO A 93 7.20 -11.77 -5.99
CA PRO A 93 7.10 -12.88 -6.94
C PRO A 93 8.23 -13.91 -6.73
N GLU A 94 7.93 -15.20 -6.87
CA GLU A 94 8.89 -16.32 -6.75
C GLU A 94 9.85 -16.42 -7.94
N GLY A 95 9.44 -15.88 -9.09
CA GLY A 95 10.15 -16.03 -10.36
C GLY A 95 11.35 -15.08 -10.52
N PRO A 96 11.76 -14.77 -11.76
CA PRO A 96 12.94 -13.94 -12.04
C PRO A 96 12.84 -12.49 -11.54
N ASN A 97 11.66 -12.08 -11.07
CA ASN A 97 11.38 -10.76 -10.51
C ASN A 97 11.48 -10.73 -8.98
N ILE A 98 11.92 -11.81 -8.32
CA ILE A 98 12.12 -11.84 -6.87
C ILE A 98 13.00 -10.68 -6.41
N GLY A 99 12.54 -9.97 -5.38
CA GLY A 99 13.22 -8.79 -4.80
C GLY A 99 13.13 -7.51 -5.64
N LEU A 100 12.70 -7.58 -6.91
CA LEU A 100 12.55 -6.41 -7.78
C LEU A 100 11.13 -5.85 -7.78
N ILE A 101 10.17 -6.67 -7.34
CA ILE A 101 8.79 -6.30 -7.16
C ILE A 101 8.40 -6.67 -5.73
N GLY A 102 8.02 -5.66 -4.95
CA GLY A 102 7.52 -5.84 -3.59
C GLY A 102 6.14 -5.22 -3.42
N ALA A 103 5.62 -5.31 -2.20
CA ALA A 103 4.40 -4.62 -1.80
C ALA A 103 4.70 -3.64 -0.66
N LEU A 104 3.98 -2.51 -0.64
CA LEU A 104 3.99 -1.61 0.52
C LEU A 104 3.52 -2.35 1.77
N ALA A 105 4.21 -2.12 2.88
CA ALA A 105 3.76 -2.61 4.18
C ALA A 105 2.41 -1.96 4.56
N THR A 106 1.74 -2.55 5.56
CA THR A 106 0.36 -2.21 5.93
C THR A 106 0.19 -0.73 6.30
N PHE A 107 1.06 -0.20 7.17
CA PHE A 107 0.95 1.18 7.66
C PHE A 107 1.88 2.17 6.95
N ALA A 108 2.62 1.71 5.94
CA ALA A 108 3.55 2.54 5.19
C ALA A 108 2.80 3.67 4.46
N ARG A 109 3.38 4.87 4.46
CA ARG A 109 2.91 6.02 3.67
C ARG A 109 4.07 6.62 2.87
N ILE A 110 3.75 7.30 1.78
CA ILE A 110 4.75 8.00 0.96
C ILE A 110 4.65 9.49 1.27
N ASN A 111 5.78 10.14 1.57
CA ASN A 111 5.83 11.57 1.84
C ASN A 111 5.98 12.42 0.57
N ALA A 112 5.93 13.74 0.71
CA ALA A 112 6.00 14.67 -0.43
C ALA A 112 7.32 14.59 -1.23
N PHE A 113 8.39 14.08 -0.62
CA PHE A 113 9.69 13.89 -1.27
C PHE A 113 9.83 12.51 -1.93
N GLY A 114 8.84 11.63 -1.77
CA GLY A 114 8.84 10.28 -2.33
C GLY A 114 9.48 9.21 -1.43
N PHE A 115 9.84 9.53 -0.19
CA PHE A 115 10.32 8.54 0.77
C PHE A 115 9.16 7.81 1.45
N ILE A 116 9.37 6.54 1.78
CA ILE A 116 8.41 5.75 2.53
C ILE A 116 8.65 5.96 4.02
N GLU A 117 7.59 6.38 4.72
CA GLU A 117 7.54 6.56 6.16
C GLU A 117 6.70 5.47 6.80
N THR A 118 7.01 5.15 8.05
CA THR A 118 6.27 4.19 8.86
C THR A 118 5.95 4.79 10.23
N PRO A 119 4.77 4.53 10.81
CA PRO A 119 4.35 5.14 12.07
C PRO A 119 4.98 4.45 13.28
N TYR A 120 5.35 5.23 14.28
CA TYR A 120 5.86 4.76 15.56
C TYR A 120 5.21 5.53 16.71
N ARG A 121 5.02 4.87 17.86
CA ARG A 121 4.55 5.50 19.10
C ARG A 121 5.73 6.12 19.82
N ARG A 122 5.61 7.40 20.19
CA ARG A 122 6.68 8.11 20.91
C ARG A 122 6.78 7.61 22.35
N VAL A 123 8.00 7.38 22.82
CA VAL A 123 8.31 7.05 24.21
C VAL A 123 8.95 8.27 24.87
N VAL A 124 8.40 8.70 26.01
CA VAL A 124 8.90 9.83 26.80
C VAL A 124 9.11 9.36 28.23
N ASP A 125 10.32 9.52 28.76
CA ASP A 125 10.69 9.12 30.13
C ASP A 125 10.30 7.67 30.47
N GLY A 126 10.54 6.75 29.52
CA GLY A 126 10.22 5.32 29.67
C GLY A 126 8.73 4.97 29.60
N LYS A 127 7.86 5.92 29.25
CA LYS A 127 6.42 5.72 29.05
C LYS A 127 6.05 5.84 27.58
N VAL A 128 5.36 4.83 27.07
CA VAL A 128 4.82 4.80 25.72
C VAL A 128 3.58 5.68 25.65
N THR A 129 3.60 6.65 24.75
CA THR A 129 2.48 7.59 24.55
C THR A 129 1.59 7.17 23.37
N ASP A 130 0.44 7.82 23.24
CA ASP A 130 -0.46 7.65 22.09
C ASP A 130 -0.13 8.59 20.93
N GLN A 131 0.93 9.41 21.07
CA GLN A 131 1.42 10.22 19.97
C GLN A 131 2.11 9.32 18.95
N VAL A 132 1.60 9.35 17.72
CA VAL A 132 2.14 8.60 16.57
C VAL A 132 2.86 9.56 15.64
N ASP A 133 4.17 9.34 15.49
CA ASP A 133 5.00 10.06 14.55
C ASP A 133 5.42 9.13 13.42
N TYR A 134 5.47 9.65 12.20
CA TYR A 134 5.90 8.90 11.03
C TYR A 134 7.35 9.23 10.73
N LEU A 135 8.18 8.20 10.67
CA LEU A 135 9.62 8.36 10.49
C LEU A 135 10.07 7.79 9.14
N THR A 136 10.90 8.55 8.45
CA THR A 136 11.67 8.07 7.29
C THR A 136 12.75 7.08 7.74
N ALA A 137 13.35 6.35 6.79
CA ALA A 137 14.42 5.40 7.11
C ALA A 137 15.65 6.06 7.76
N HIS A 138 15.95 7.31 7.39
CA HIS A 138 17.07 8.04 7.96
C HIS A 138 16.77 8.53 9.37
N GLU A 139 15.56 9.01 9.64
CA GLU A 139 15.17 9.45 10.99
C GLU A 139 15.08 8.26 11.94
N GLU A 140 14.60 7.10 11.48
CA GLU A 140 14.57 5.86 12.27
C GLU A 140 15.96 5.45 12.78
N ASP A 141 17.02 5.66 12.00
CA ASP A 141 18.40 5.32 12.36
C ASP A 141 18.92 6.11 13.58
N GLU A 142 18.29 7.22 13.95
CA GLU A 142 18.68 8.06 15.10
C GLU A 142 18.10 7.58 16.43
N TYR A 143 17.12 6.67 16.41
CA TYR A 143 16.39 6.24 17.60
C TYR A 143 16.51 4.73 17.86
N LEU A 144 16.38 4.34 19.13
CA LEU A 144 16.16 2.95 19.51
C LEU A 144 14.67 2.67 19.52
N ILE A 145 14.25 1.70 18.70
CA ILE A 145 12.83 1.36 18.53
C ILE A 145 12.51 0.02 19.19
N ALA A 146 11.62 0.02 20.16
CA ALA A 146 11.12 -1.19 20.82
C ALA A 146 10.05 -1.91 19.99
N GLN A 147 9.99 -3.23 20.14
CA GLN A 147 8.99 -4.06 19.47
C GLN A 147 7.58 -3.86 20.03
N ALA A 148 6.56 -3.99 19.18
CA ALA A 148 5.14 -3.85 19.57
C ALA A 148 4.70 -4.85 20.66
N GLY A 149 5.37 -6.00 20.77
CA GLY A 149 5.04 -7.06 21.74
C GLY A 149 5.65 -6.87 23.13
N ALA A 150 6.41 -5.81 23.37
CA ALA A 150 7.01 -5.57 24.68
C ALA A 150 5.92 -5.37 25.76
N PRO A 151 6.01 -6.05 26.92
CA PRO A 151 5.00 -5.96 27.96
C PRO A 151 4.99 -4.56 28.60
N LEU A 152 3.80 -3.95 28.63
CA LEU A 152 3.55 -2.64 29.22
C LEU A 152 2.72 -2.76 30.49
N THR A 153 2.95 -1.85 31.43
CA THR A 153 2.11 -1.61 32.60
C THR A 153 0.85 -0.83 32.21
N GLN A 154 -0.13 -0.76 33.11
CA GLN A 154 -1.38 -0.01 32.88
C GLN A 154 -1.14 1.49 32.62
N ASP A 155 -0.06 2.04 33.19
CA ASP A 155 0.32 3.44 33.01
C ASP A 155 1.16 3.71 31.74
N GLY A 156 1.34 2.69 30.89
CA GLY A 156 2.10 2.79 29.64
C GLY A 156 3.62 2.69 29.78
N ALA A 157 4.15 2.46 30.99
CA ALA A 157 5.58 2.20 31.19
C ALA A 157 5.95 0.75 30.84
N PHE A 158 7.18 0.49 30.41
CA PHE A 158 7.67 -0.87 30.21
C PHE A 158 7.67 -1.67 31.52
N ALA A 159 7.15 -2.89 31.49
CA ALA A 159 7.11 -3.77 32.66
C ALA A 159 8.49 -4.34 33.01
N GLU A 160 9.37 -4.46 32.01
CA GLU A 160 10.73 -4.97 32.14
C GLU A 160 11.74 -3.83 32.10
N LYS A 161 12.86 -3.99 32.82
CA LYS A 161 13.95 -2.98 32.83
C LYS A 161 14.71 -2.94 31.52
N GLN A 162 14.83 -4.10 30.86
CA GLN A 162 15.49 -4.23 29.57
C GLN A 162 14.47 -4.71 28.56
N VAL A 163 14.50 -4.13 27.36
CA VAL A 163 13.56 -4.43 26.29
C VAL A 163 14.32 -4.64 24.99
N LEU A 164 13.77 -5.49 24.12
CA LEU A 164 14.30 -5.70 22.78
C LEU A 164 14.06 -4.45 21.95
N ALA A 165 15.14 -3.83 21.50
CA ALA A 165 15.10 -2.69 20.61
C ALA A 165 15.94 -2.92 19.35
N ARG A 166 15.53 -2.28 18.27
CA ARG A 166 16.25 -2.24 17.00
C ARG A 166 17.16 -0.99 17.00
N PRO A 167 18.49 -1.15 17.03
CA PRO A 167 19.43 -0.08 16.75
C PRO A 167 19.63 0.07 15.25
N ARG A 168 20.35 1.14 14.88
CA ARG A 168 20.87 1.30 13.53
C ARG A 168 21.65 0.07 13.07
N GLY A 169 21.33 -0.44 11.88
CA GLY A 169 22.12 -1.51 11.24
C GLY A 169 21.74 -2.95 11.61
N SER A 170 20.59 -3.18 12.25
CA SER A 170 19.79 -4.43 12.17
C SER A 170 20.03 -5.59 13.12
N GLU A 171 20.87 -5.47 14.14
CA GLU A 171 20.91 -6.48 15.21
C GLU A 171 20.03 -6.07 16.38
N VAL A 172 19.00 -6.85 16.68
CA VAL A 172 18.15 -6.61 17.85
C VAL A 172 18.99 -6.81 19.11
N ILE A 173 19.03 -5.78 19.96
CA ILE A 173 19.77 -5.81 21.22
C ILE A 173 18.84 -5.53 22.39
N MET A 174 19.19 -6.07 23.55
CA MET A 174 18.56 -5.69 24.81
C MET A 174 19.11 -4.34 25.25
N VAL A 175 18.23 -3.37 25.46
CA VAL A 175 18.57 -2.03 25.95
C VAL A 175 17.72 -1.69 27.15
N ASP A 176 18.22 -0.79 28.00
CA ASP A 176 17.41 -0.27 29.11
C ASP A 176 16.20 0.50 28.57
N ALA A 177 15.04 0.28 29.17
CA ALA A 177 13.77 0.84 28.75
C ALA A 177 13.77 2.38 28.64
N GLU A 178 14.59 3.04 29.47
CA GLU A 178 14.76 4.50 29.48
C GLU A 178 15.45 5.05 28.22
N ARG A 179 16.18 4.20 27.47
CA ARG A 179 16.91 4.60 26.26
C ARG A 179 16.06 4.49 24.99
N VAL A 180 14.88 3.89 25.08
CA VAL A 180 13.98 3.70 23.95
C VAL A 180 13.30 5.02 23.61
N GLY A 181 13.40 5.44 22.34
CA GLY A 181 12.75 6.66 21.86
C GLY A 181 11.38 6.42 21.25
N TYR A 182 11.17 5.25 20.65
CA TYR A 182 9.95 4.89 19.93
C TYR A 182 9.58 3.42 20.11
N MET A 183 8.32 3.08 19.84
CA MET A 183 7.81 1.71 19.83
C MET A 183 6.98 1.47 18.56
N ASP A 184 7.06 0.27 17.99
CA ASP A 184 6.22 -0.14 16.86
C ASP A 184 4.73 0.01 17.22
N VAL A 185 3.88 0.42 16.26
CA VAL A 185 2.44 0.61 16.51
C VAL A 185 1.66 -0.70 16.55
N SER A 186 2.17 -1.74 15.88
CA SER A 186 1.45 -3.00 15.69
C SER A 186 2.42 -4.12 15.30
N PRO A 187 2.23 -5.37 15.76
CA PRO A 187 3.07 -6.51 15.36
C PRO A 187 3.08 -6.78 13.85
N ARG A 188 1.95 -6.52 13.17
CA ARG A 188 1.82 -6.65 11.70
C ARG A 188 2.38 -5.45 10.90
N GLN A 189 3.16 -4.56 11.52
CA GLN A 189 3.65 -3.35 10.86
C GLN A 189 4.58 -3.65 9.67
N MET A 190 5.37 -4.73 9.75
CA MET A 190 6.32 -5.11 8.70
C MET A 190 5.70 -5.83 7.49
N VAL A 191 4.48 -6.36 7.61
CA VAL A 191 3.87 -7.19 6.57
C VAL A 191 2.93 -6.39 5.66
N SER A 192 2.71 -6.88 4.44
CA SER A 192 1.73 -6.33 3.50
C SER A 192 0.30 -6.72 3.89
N VAL A 193 -0.67 -6.16 3.17
CA VAL A 193 -2.09 -6.51 3.33
C VAL A 193 -2.32 -8.00 3.07
N ALA A 194 -1.79 -8.56 1.97
CA ALA A 194 -1.99 -9.98 1.63
C ALA A 194 -1.30 -10.91 2.63
N THR A 195 -0.09 -10.59 3.06
CA THR A 195 0.63 -11.39 4.07
C THR A 195 -0.09 -11.32 5.42
N SER A 196 -0.68 -10.18 5.78
CA SER A 196 -1.44 -10.03 7.04
C SER A 196 -2.78 -10.78 7.08
N LEU A 197 -3.23 -11.37 5.97
CA LEU A 197 -4.42 -12.23 5.90
C LEU A 197 -4.11 -13.70 6.23
N ILE A 198 -2.83 -14.06 6.41
CA ILE A 198 -2.43 -15.43 6.78
C ILE A 198 -2.53 -15.57 8.31
N PRO A 199 -3.45 -16.39 8.84
CA PRO A 199 -3.47 -16.68 10.27
C PRO A 199 -2.25 -17.52 10.66
N PHE A 200 -1.74 -17.32 11.88
CA PHE A 200 -0.58 -18.07 12.41
C PHE A 200 0.70 -17.92 11.57
N LEU A 201 0.87 -16.76 10.91
CA LEU A 201 2.02 -16.46 10.06
C LEU A 201 3.36 -16.67 10.78
N GLU A 202 3.42 -16.41 12.09
CA GLU A 202 4.59 -16.61 12.94
C GLU A 202 5.02 -18.07 13.08
N HIS A 203 4.16 -19.02 12.71
CA HIS A 203 4.43 -20.46 12.71
C HIS A 203 4.81 -21.00 11.32
N ASP A 204 4.77 -20.15 10.29
CA ASP A 204 5.10 -20.52 8.91
C ASP A 204 6.52 -20.06 8.52
N ASP A 205 7.22 -20.88 7.74
CA ASP A 205 8.47 -20.47 7.09
C ASP A 205 8.18 -19.37 6.05
N ALA A 206 9.07 -18.37 5.96
CA ALA A 206 8.96 -17.25 5.03
C ALA A 206 8.73 -17.67 3.57
N ASN A 207 9.34 -18.76 3.11
CA ASN A 207 9.14 -19.26 1.74
C ASN A 207 7.70 -19.73 1.49
N ARG A 208 7.07 -20.35 2.51
CA ARG A 208 5.69 -20.83 2.42
C ARG A 208 4.70 -19.70 2.62
N ALA A 209 4.99 -18.77 3.52
CA ALA A 209 4.22 -17.54 3.69
C ALA A 209 4.19 -16.72 2.39
N LEU A 210 5.32 -16.63 1.68
CA LEU A 210 5.43 -15.96 0.38
C LEU A 210 4.53 -16.61 -0.67
N MET A 211 4.60 -17.94 -0.79
CA MET A 211 3.71 -18.71 -1.68
C MET A 211 2.24 -18.47 -1.31
N GLY A 212 1.90 -18.53 -0.03
CA GLY A 212 0.55 -18.29 0.48
C GLY A 212 0.02 -16.90 0.12
N ALA A 213 0.80 -15.85 0.36
CA ALA A 213 0.42 -14.47 0.02
C ALA A 213 0.23 -14.30 -1.50
N ASN A 214 1.08 -14.93 -2.31
CA ASN A 214 0.96 -14.88 -3.78
C ASN A 214 -0.26 -15.66 -4.30
N MET A 215 -0.54 -16.83 -3.73
CA MET A 215 -1.67 -17.69 -4.13
C MET A 215 -3.03 -17.08 -3.78
N GLN A 216 -3.13 -16.30 -2.68
CA GLN A 216 -4.37 -15.59 -2.34
C GLN A 216 -4.84 -14.65 -3.47
N ARG A 217 -3.92 -14.00 -4.19
CA ARG A 217 -4.23 -13.13 -5.34
C ARG A 217 -4.71 -13.89 -6.58
N GLN A 218 -4.58 -15.22 -6.59
CA GLN A 218 -4.97 -16.10 -7.68
C GLN A 218 -6.32 -16.80 -7.40
N ALA A 219 -6.88 -16.62 -6.19
CA ALA A 219 -8.18 -17.16 -5.86
C ALA A 219 -9.27 -16.64 -6.81
N VAL A 220 -10.18 -17.53 -7.21
CA VAL A 220 -11.27 -17.22 -8.13
C VAL A 220 -12.57 -16.97 -7.33
N PRO A 221 -13.33 -15.91 -7.64
CA PRO A 221 -14.64 -15.69 -7.02
C PRO A 221 -15.59 -16.86 -7.27
N LEU A 222 -16.16 -17.38 -6.19
CA LEU A 222 -17.15 -18.46 -6.25
C LEU A 222 -18.55 -17.89 -6.53
N VAL A 223 -19.48 -18.74 -6.97
CA VAL A 223 -20.90 -18.35 -7.12
C VAL A 223 -21.51 -17.89 -5.78
N ARG A 224 -21.05 -18.48 -4.68
CA ARG A 224 -21.40 -18.10 -3.32
C ARG A 224 -20.12 -17.96 -2.50
N SER A 225 -19.84 -16.76 -2.02
CA SER A 225 -18.71 -16.49 -1.14
C SER A 225 -19.06 -16.86 0.30
N GLU A 226 -18.10 -17.48 1.00
CA GLU A 226 -18.19 -17.80 2.42
C GLU A 226 -17.00 -17.16 3.14
N SER A 227 -17.27 -16.51 4.28
CA SER A 227 -16.21 -15.93 5.10
C SER A 227 -15.42 -17.04 5.82
N PRO A 228 -14.09 -16.88 5.99
CA PRO A 228 -13.31 -17.86 6.72
C PRO A 228 -13.74 -17.93 8.19
N VAL A 229 -13.77 -19.13 8.76
CA VAL A 229 -14.06 -19.34 10.19
C VAL A 229 -12.91 -18.82 11.07
N VAL A 230 -11.69 -18.91 10.57
CA VAL A 230 -10.46 -18.42 11.22
C VAL A 230 -9.89 -17.31 10.35
N GLY A 231 -9.85 -16.08 10.88
CA GLY A 231 -9.34 -14.91 10.17
C GLY A 231 -8.39 -14.08 11.05
N THR A 232 -7.82 -13.02 10.47
CA THR A 232 -6.85 -12.14 11.13
C THR A 232 -7.41 -10.77 11.53
N GLY A 233 -8.64 -10.48 11.10
CA GLY A 233 -9.28 -9.17 11.29
C GLY A 233 -8.90 -8.14 10.23
N MET A 234 -8.11 -8.52 9.22
CA MET A 234 -7.76 -7.65 8.08
C MET A 234 -8.78 -7.75 6.93
N GLU A 235 -9.57 -8.81 6.89
CA GLU A 235 -10.49 -9.15 5.79
C GLU A 235 -11.47 -8.01 5.50
N GLY A 236 -12.08 -7.45 6.54
CA GLY A 236 -13.04 -6.35 6.40
C GLY A 236 -12.40 -5.10 5.81
N TYR A 237 -11.25 -4.68 6.33
CA TYR A 237 -10.51 -3.53 5.82
C TYR A 237 -10.05 -3.75 4.39
N ALA A 238 -9.49 -4.93 4.08
CA ALA A 238 -9.04 -5.27 2.73
C ALA A 238 -10.19 -5.27 1.72
N ALA A 239 -11.37 -5.78 2.08
CA ALA A 239 -12.54 -5.78 1.20
C ALA A 239 -13.08 -4.37 0.94
N ILE A 240 -13.17 -3.53 1.98
CA ILE A 240 -13.62 -2.14 1.87
C ILE A 240 -12.63 -1.31 1.03
N ASP A 241 -11.34 -1.40 1.36
CA ASP A 241 -10.29 -0.59 0.73
C ASP A 241 -9.96 -1.07 -0.70
N ALA A 242 -10.29 -2.30 -1.06
CA ALA A 242 -10.19 -2.77 -2.45
C ALA A 242 -11.11 -1.95 -3.39
N GLY A 243 -12.27 -1.53 -2.88
CA GLY A 243 -13.25 -0.69 -3.58
C GLY A 243 -14.29 -1.45 -4.40
N ASP A 244 -14.31 -2.79 -4.32
CA ASP A 244 -15.28 -3.63 -5.03
C ASP A 244 -16.60 -3.81 -4.26
N VAL A 245 -16.61 -3.50 -2.96
CA VAL A 245 -17.82 -3.48 -2.13
C VAL A 245 -18.46 -2.09 -2.15
N ILE A 246 -19.80 -2.05 -2.05
CA ILE A 246 -20.54 -0.80 -1.94
C ILE A 246 -20.61 -0.39 -0.47
N THR A 247 -20.14 0.81 -0.17
CA THR A 247 -20.24 1.44 1.15
C THR A 247 -21.25 2.59 1.13
N ALA A 248 -22.02 2.74 2.22
CA ALA A 248 -22.90 3.88 2.39
C ALA A 248 -22.06 5.14 2.64
N ALA A 249 -22.31 6.19 1.87
CA ALA A 249 -21.57 7.45 1.98
C ALA A 249 -22.00 8.29 3.18
N LYS A 250 -23.26 8.12 3.60
CA LYS A 250 -23.89 8.81 4.71
C LYS A 250 -24.79 7.84 5.49
N SER A 251 -25.04 8.19 6.75
CA SER A 251 -26.00 7.50 7.59
C SER A 251 -27.43 7.72 7.11
N GLY A 252 -28.26 6.69 7.26
CA GLY A 252 -29.63 6.71 6.80
C GLY A 252 -30.30 5.35 6.97
N VAL A 253 -31.53 5.26 6.50
CA VAL A 253 -32.35 4.04 6.54
C VAL A 253 -32.58 3.53 5.12
N VAL A 254 -32.57 2.22 4.94
CA VAL A 254 -32.88 1.59 3.65
C VAL A 254 -34.35 1.81 3.34
N GLU A 255 -34.63 2.50 2.24
CA GLU A 255 -35.99 2.76 1.74
C GLU A 255 -36.43 1.64 0.79
N GLU A 256 -35.58 1.26 -0.15
CA GLU A 256 -35.86 0.24 -1.16
C GLU A 256 -34.63 -0.64 -1.42
N VAL A 257 -34.85 -1.95 -1.57
CA VAL A 257 -33.81 -2.93 -1.89
C VAL A 257 -34.26 -3.81 -3.06
N SER A 258 -33.43 -3.87 -4.09
CA SER A 258 -33.58 -4.73 -5.26
C SER A 258 -32.26 -5.44 -5.56
N ALA A 259 -32.30 -6.43 -6.46
CA ALA A 259 -31.09 -7.08 -6.97
C ALA A 259 -30.19 -6.12 -7.78
N ASP A 260 -30.77 -5.04 -8.32
CA ASP A 260 -30.10 -4.10 -9.21
C ASP A 260 -29.65 -2.81 -8.49
N PHE A 261 -30.35 -2.40 -7.44
CA PHE A 261 -30.04 -1.17 -6.70
C PHE A 261 -30.52 -1.22 -5.25
N VAL A 262 -29.93 -0.34 -4.44
CA VAL A 262 -30.35 -0.08 -3.05
C VAL A 262 -30.50 1.43 -2.88
N THR A 263 -31.66 1.88 -2.42
CA THR A 263 -31.93 3.29 -2.12
C THR A 263 -31.94 3.52 -0.62
N ILE A 264 -31.12 4.48 -0.17
CA ILE A 264 -31.01 4.90 1.23
C ILE A 264 -31.63 6.29 1.36
N GLN A 265 -32.53 6.45 2.32
CA GLN A 265 -33.00 7.76 2.78
C GLN A 265 -32.02 8.30 3.80
N GLU A 266 -31.33 9.40 3.49
CA GLU A 266 -30.30 9.99 4.33
C GLU A 266 -30.92 10.74 5.53
N ASP A 267 -30.29 10.67 6.70
CA ASP A 267 -30.77 11.35 7.92
C ASP A 267 -30.81 12.88 7.76
N GLU A 268 -29.88 13.43 6.96
CA GLU A 268 -29.79 14.86 6.62
C GLU A 268 -30.82 15.32 5.58
N GLY A 269 -31.65 14.39 5.09
CA GLY A 269 -32.63 14.61 4.03
C GLY A 269 -32.09 14.31 2.63
N GLY A 270 -32.97 13.79 1.78
CA GLY A 270 -32.64 13.32 0.43
C GLY A 270 -32.54 11.80 0.37
N THR A 271 -32.42 11.28 -0.86
CA THR A 271 -32.29 9.86 -1.13
C THR A 271 -31.07 9.61 -2.03
N LYS A 272 -30.36 8.52 -1.77
CA LYS A 272 -29.20 8.09 -2.55
C LYS A 272 -29.38 6.64 -2.98
N SER A 273 -29.36 6.43 -4.30
CA SER A 273 -29.39 5.09 -4.89
C SER A 273 -27.98 4.61 -5.25
N TYR A 274 -27.68 3.37 -4.89
CA TYR A 274 -26.46 2.64 -5.20
C TYR A 274 -26.79 1.50 -6.15
N PHE A 275 -26.12 1.45 -7.31
CA PHE A 275 -26.37 0.44 -8.33
C PHE A 275 -25.40 -0.73 -8.18
N MET A 276 -25.94 -1.94 -8.30
CA MET A 276 -25.19 -3.19 -8.22
C MET A 276 -24.55 -3.50 -9.56
N ARG A 277 -23.31 -3.98 -9.54
CA ARG A 277 -22.66 -4.59 -10.71
C ARG A 277 -23.12 -6.04 -10.78
N LYS A 278 -23.62 -6.47 -11.93
CA LYS A 278 -24.26 -7.78 -12.10
C LYS A 278 -23.67 -8.51 -13.30
N PHE A 279 -22.92 -9.57 -13.02
CA PHE A 279 -22.30 -10.42 -14.04
C PHE A 279 -21.34 -9.67 -14.97
N ASP A 280 -20.62 -8.71 -14.41
CA ASP A 280 -19.59 -7.98 -15.15
C ASP A 280 -18.38 -8.88 -15.37
N ARG A 281 -17.84 -8.85 -16.59
CA ARG A 281 -16.61 -9.56 -16.92
C ARG A 281 -15.40 -8.76 -16.43
N SER A 282 -14.54 -9.37 -15.62
CA SER A 282 -13.25 -8.80 -15.23
C SER A 282 -12.19 -8.87 -16.34
N ASN A 283 -11.06 -8.19 -16.15
CA ASN A 283 -9.91 -8.28 -17.06
C ASN A 283 -9.41 -9.71 -17.28
N GLN A 284 -9.50 -10.59 -16.27
CA GLN A 284 -9.06 -11.98 -16.34
C GLN A 284 -10.23 -12.96 -16.62
N GLY A 285 -11.42 -12.45 -16.91
CA GLY A 285 -12.59 -13.27 -17.25
C GLY A 285 -13.32 -13.88 -16.05
N THR A 286 -13.00 -13.42 -14.83
CA THR A 286 -13.80 -13.71 -13.63
C THR A 286 -15.06 -12.83 -13.59
N ASN A 287 -15.99 -13.17 -12.69
CA ASN A 287 -17.26 -12.47 -12.54
C ASN A 287 -17.19 -11.47 -11.37
N TYR A 288 -17.60 -10.23 -11.61
CA TYR A 288 -17.88 -9.21 -10.59
C TYR A 288 -19.38 -8.91 -10.51
#